data_AF-A0A1S1WTH3-F1
#
_entry.id   AF-A0A1S1WTH3-F1
#
_cell.length_a   1.000
_cell.length_b   1.000
_cell.length_c   1.000
_cell.angle_alpha   90.00
_cell.angle_beta   90.00
_cell.angle_gamma   90.00
#
_symmetry.space_group_name_H-M   'P 1'
#
loop_
_entity.id
_entity.type
_entity.pdbx_description
1 polymer ?
#
loop_
_entity_poly.entity_id
_entity_poly.type
_entity_poly.pdbx_seq_one_letter_code
_entity_poly.pdbx_strand_id
1 'polypeptide(L)'
;MADPSLGDIAVAITQLMQRYNLTMDQFNAWLTGNGMVTLTDAAGGSRTVPSAANVLRADGSNASGTWPISVSGVAGSVKSLPGDQVLQALGYRPPRQDNVPDTKAAAAYMRLGTFNCPQGGAKLALMLLFGNGYNAINGQLGMATLLFSTSNGAAQQPGSTGPFFGAATAMVFGSVGCTFMVCQNGTTSYTVYAQLPAWAGANSCSAFGDTTSGGWAASPAHVGAALPAGNYLAVQPQPLLTTSQFSTVPVPAPAYTRATAPAAAAYAGATVYITDAAGGAAIAFSNGTAWISVRTGNPV
;
A
#
# COMPACT_ATOMS: atom_id res chain seq x y z
N MET A 1 3.94 -3.12 -40.37
CA MET A 1 3.22 -2.33 -39.35
C MET A 1 3.15 -3.20 -38.11
N ALA A 2 3.39 -2.64 -36.93
CA ALA A 2 3.25 -3.40 -35.69
C ALA A 2 1.75 -3.61 -35.42
N ASP A 3 1.37 -4.80 -34.96
CA ASP A 3 0.00 -5.06 -34.56
C ASP A 3 -0.38 -4.20 -33.34
N PRO A 4 -1.60 -3.65 -33.30
CA PRO A 4 -2.04 -2.83 -32.18
C PRO A 4 -2.05 -3.65 -30.88
N SER A 5 -1.56 -3.04 -29.79
CA SER A 5 -1.64 -3.66 -28.48
C SER A 5 -3.09 -3.72 -27.99
N LEU A 6 -3.39 -4.60 -27.03
CA LEU A 6 -4.71 -4.64 -26.38
C LEU A 6 -5.11 -3.30 -25.74
N GLY A 7 -4.13 -2.50 -25.31
CA GLY A 7 -4.36 -1.14 -24.80
C GLY A 7 -4.85 -0.19 -25.88
N ASP A 8 -4.28 -0.27 -27.08
CA ASP A 8 -4.68 0.56 -28.22
C ASP A 8 -6.12 0.25 -28.66
N ILE A 9 -6.49 -1.02 -28.63
CA ILE A 9 -7.86 -1.49 -28.95
C ILE A 9 -8.87 -0.98 -27.91
N ALA A 10 -8.55 -1.09 -26.62
CA ALA A 10 -9.45 -0.64 -25.54
C ALA A 10 -9.70 0.88 -25.57
N VAL A 11 -8.67 1.67 -25.89
CA VAL A 11 -8.78 3.13 -26.05
C VAL A 11 -9.67 3.49 -27.23
N ALA A 12 -9.49 2.84 -28.38
CA ALA A 12 -10.30 3.10 -29.57
C ALA A 12 -11.79 2.79 -29.33
N ILE A 13 -12.10 1.68 -28.63
CA ILE A 13 -13.47 1.30 -28.27
C ILE A 13 -14.09 2.35 -27.33
N THR A 14 -13.34 2.78 -26.30
CA THR A 14 -13.84 3.77 -25.32
C THR A 14 -14.15 5.12 -25.99
N GLN A 15 -13.27 5.57 -26.90
CA GLN A 15 -13.49 6.80 -27.67
C GLN A 15 -14.71 6.70 -28.59
N LEU A 16 -14.93 5.54 -29.21
CA LEU A 16 -16.12 5.28 -30.03
C LEU A 16 -17.39 5.36 -29.17
N MET A 17 -17.41 4.68 -28.03
CA MET A 17 -18.55 4.68 -27.12
C MET A 17 -18.88 6.08 -26.60
N GLN A 18 -17.87 6.87 -26.22
CA GLN A 18 -18.07 8.25 -25.76
C GLN A 18 -18.58 9.16 -26.88
N ARG A 19 -18.01 9.06 -28.09
CA ARG A 19 -18.41 9.92 -29.23
C ARG A 19 -19.86 9.72 -29.62
N TYR A 20 -20.36 8.49 -29.54
CA TYR A 20 -21.73 8.15 -29.90
C TYR A 20 -22.66 7.99 -28.70
N ASN A 21 -22.17 8.32 -27.49
CA ASN A 21 -22.87 8.14 -26.22
C ASN A 21 -23.53 6.75 -26.07
N LEU A 22 -22.80 5.72 -26.49
CA LEU A 22 -23.29 4.35 -26.47
C LEU A 22 -23.12 3.74 -25.08
N THR A 23 -24.17 3.13 -24.58
CA THR A 23 -24.06 2.19 -23.46
C THR A 23 -23.29 0.94 -23.90
N MET A 24 -22.70 0.24 -22.94
CA MET A 24 -21.98 -1.01 -23.21
C MET A 24 -22.91 -2.08 -23.83
N ASP A 25 -24.20 -2.05 -23.47
CA ASP A 25 -25.22 -2.94 -24.04
C ASP A 25 -25.54 -2.59 -25.50
N GLN A 26 -25.60 -1.31 -25.85
CA GLN A 26 -25.77 -0.88 -27.26
C GLN A 26 -24.54 -1.21 -28.11
N PHE A 27 -23.34 -1.09 -27.55
CA PHE A 27 -22.10 -1.47 -28.23
C PHE A 27 -22.01 -3.00 -28.41
N ASN A 28 -22.37 -3.78 -27.39
CA ASN A 28 -22.47 -5.24 -27.50
C ASN A 28 -23.52 -5.66 -28.54
N ALA A 29 -24.70 -5.02 -28.54
CA ALA A 29 -25.73 -5.27 -29.55
C ALA A 29 -25.27 -4.93 -30.98
N TRP A 30 -24.39 -3.93 -31.14
CA TRP A 30 -23.76 -3.63 -32.42
C TRP A 30 -22.72 -4.67 -32.85
N LEU A 31 -21.96 -5.22 -31.91
CA LEU A 31 -20.96 -6.27 -32.16
C LEU A 31 -21.60 -7.63 -32.47
N THR A 32 -22.68 -7.99 -31.77
CA THR A 32 -23.28 -9.34 -31.83
C THR A 32 -24.59 -9.40 -32.61
N GLY A 33 -25.15 -8.25 -33.00
CA GLY A 33 -26.39 -8.20 -33.77
C GLY A 33 -26.21 -8.71 -35.20
N ASN A 34 -27.28 -9.25 -35.78
CA ASN A 34 -27.34 -9.56 -37.22
C ASN A 34 -28.16 -8.48 -37.93
N GLY A 35 -27.68 -8.01 -39.08
CA GLY A 35 -28.40 -7.03 -39.90
C GLY A 35 -28.08 -5.58 -39.53
N MET A 36 -29.11 -4.75 -39.38
CA MET A 36 -29.01 -3.30 -39.15
C MET A 36 -29.36 -2.96 -37.69
N VAL A 37 -28.52 -2.17 -37.02
CA VAL A 37 -28.66 -1.73 -35.63
C VAL A 37 -28.96 -0.24 -35.61
N THR A 38 -30.02 0.18 -34.92
CA THR A 38 -30.36 1.60 -34.74
C THR A 38 -29.67 2.14 -33.50
N LEU A 39 -28.81 3.13 -33.68
CA LEU A 39 -28.14 3.86 -32.61
C LEU A 39 -28.87 5.17 -32.40
N THR A 40 -29.22 5.48 -31.16
CA THR A 40 -29.87 6.74 -30.78
C THR A 40 -28.91 7.58 -29.97
N ASP A 41 -28.66 8.81 -30.41
CA ASP A 41 -27.82 9.76 -29.70
C ASP A 41 -28.53 10.37 -28.48
N ALA A 42 -27.77 11.10 -27.66
CA ALA A 42 -28.29 11.72 -26.43
C ALA A 42 -29.36 12.80 -26.68
N ALA A 43 -29.45 13.32 -27.89
CA ALA A 43 -30.44 14.31 -28.30
C ALA A 43 -31.70 13.65 -28.91
N GLY A 44 -31.76 12.31 -28.93
CA GLY A 44 -32.87 11.53 -29.50
C GLY A 44 -32.78 11.31 -31.01
N GLY A 45 -31.71 11.75 -31.66
CA GLY A 45 -31.44 11.49 -33.07
C GLY A 45 -31.09 10.03 -33.29
N SER A 46 -31.81 9.32 -34.16
CA SER A 46 -31.57 7.91 -34.44
C SER A 46 -30.93 7.71 -35.82
N ARG A 47 -29.94 6.81 -35.90
CA ARG A 47 -29.30 6.39 -37.15
C ARG A 47 -29.18 4.87 -37.19
N THR A 48 -29.61 4.27 -38.30
CA THR A 48 -29.48 2.83 -38.50
C THR A 48 -28.18 2.51 -39.24
N VAL A 49 -27.32 1.70 -38.63
CA VAL A 49 -26.03 1.27 -39.17
C VAL A 49 -25.95 -0.26 -39.29
N PRO A 50 -25.20 -0.82 -40.24
CA PRO A 50 -24.96 -2.27 -40.25
C PRO A 50 -24.25 -2.73 -38.96
N SER A 51 -24.62 -3.89 -38.46
CA SER A 51 -23.91 -4.60 -37.38
C SER A 51 -22.46 -4.90 -37.77
N ALA A 52 -21.56 -4.90 -36.79
CA ALA A 52 -20.13 -5.14 -37.03
C ALA A 52 -19.87 -6.55 -37.60
N ALA A 53 -20.71 -7.53 -37.24
CA ALA A 53 -20.67 -8.90 -37.76
C ALA A 53 -20.83 -8.99 -39.29
N ASN A 54 -21.49 -8.01 -39.92
CA ASN A 54 -21.68 -7.95 -41.38
C ASN A 54 -20.61 -7.12 -42.11
N VAL A 55 -19.75 -6.40 -41.39
CA VAL A 55 -18.82 -5.40 -41.96
C VAL A 55 -17.35 -5.81 -41.81
N LEU A 56 -17.01 -6.60 -40.79
CA LEU A 56 -15.65 -7.09 -40.56
C LEU A 56 -15.51 -8.53 -41.06
N ARG A 57 -14.87 -8.72 -42.21
CA ARG A 57 -14.31 -10.03 -42.56
C ARG A 57 -13.14 -10.33 -41.63
N ALA A 58 -12.88 -11.61 -41.36
CA ALA A 58 -11.78 -12.05 -40.50
C ALA A 58 -10.39 -11.62 -41.01
N ASP A 59 -10.28 -11.23 -42.28
CA ASP A 59 -9.06 -10.73 -42.93
C ASP A 59 -8.89 -9.20 -42.87
N GLY A 60 -9.81 -8.48 -42.22
CA GLY A 60 -9.78 -7.01 -42.11
C GLY A 60 -10.13 -6.27 -43.41
N SER A 61 -10.55 -6.97 -44.47
CA SER A 61 -10.96 -6.34 -45.74
C SER A 61 -12.46 -6.05 -45.79
N ASN A 62 -12.83 -4.99 -46.52
CA ASN A 62 -14.22 -4.57 -46.71
C ASN A 62 -14.74 -5.03 -48.08
N ALA A 63 -15.94 -5.63 -48.12
CA ALA A 63 -16.60 -6.08 -49.35
C ALA A 63 -17.34 -4.95 -50.11
N SER A 64 -17.66 -3.84 -49.46
CA SER A 64 -18.43 -2.73 -50.04
C SER A 64 -17.71 -1.40 -49.79
N GLY A 65 -17.03 -0.88 -50.80
CA GLY A 65 -16.12 0.27 -50.77
C GLY A 65 -16.69 1.65 -50.36
N THR A 66 -17.71 1.70 -49.51
CA THR A 66 -18.25 2.95 -48.97
C THR A 66 -18.66 2.73 -47.51
N TRP A 67 -17.85 3.23 -46.59
CA TRP A 67 -18.26 3.42 -45.21
C TRP A 67 -19.34 4.53 -45.17
N PRO A 68 -20.53 4.34 -44.56
CA PRO A 68 -21.43 5.44 -44.24
C PRO A 68 -20.92 6.28 -43.04
N ILE A 69 -19.90 5.79 -42.33
CA ILE A 69 -19.14 6.58 -41.36
C ILE A 69 -17.81 6.92 -42.01
N SER A 70 -17.80 7.95 -42.86
CA SER A 70 -16.55 8.68 -43.02
C SER A 70 -16.32 9.38 -41.69
N VAL A 71 -15.27 8.97 -40.97
CA VAL A 71 -14.75 9.83 -39.91
C VAL A 71 -14.07 10.98 -40.64
N SER A 72 -14.85 11.94 -41.15
CA SER A 72 -14.37 13.20 -41.69
C SER A 72 -14.02 14.16 -40.54
N GLY A 73 -13.18 13.67 -39.62
CA GLY A 73 -12.23 14.53 -38.96
C GLY A 73 -10.93 14.38 -39.73
N VAL A 74 -10.16 15.45 -39.86
CA VAL A 74 -8.72 15.32 -40.14
C VAL A 74 -8.23 14.17 -39.26
N ALA A 75 -7.41 13.25 -39.79
CA ALA A 75 -6.67 12.28 -38.99
C ALA A 75 -5.63 12.98 -38.08
N GLY A 76 -6.03 14.10 -37.48
CA GLY A 76 -5.35 14.85 -36.46
C GLY A 76 -5.40 13.99 -35.22
N SER A 77 -4.38 13.14 -35.12
CA SER A 77 -3.93 12.47 -33.92
C SER A 77 -5.05 11.77 -33.13
N VAL A 78 -5.25 10.49 -33.40
CA VAL A 78 -5.57 9.57 -32.29
C VAL A 78 -4.39 9.71 -31.33
N LYS A 79 -4.52 10.61 -30.35
CA LYS A 79 -3.53 10.71 -29.27
C LYS A 79 -3.61 9.38 -28.55
N SER A 80 -2.51 8.64 -28.54
CA SER A 80 -2.32 7.57 -27.57
C SER A 80 -2.62 8.18 -26.21
N LEU A 81 -3.67 7.69 -25.56
CA LEU A 81 -3.88 8.01 -24.16
C LEU A 81 -2.83 7.19 -23.40
N PRO A 82 -1.86 7.84 -22.73
CA PRO A 82 -0.91 7.09 -21.93
C PRO A 82 -1.66 6.28 -20.86
N GLY A 83 -1.12 5.13 -20.47
CA GLY A 83 -1.82 4.16 -19.62
C GLY A 83 -2.27 4.72 -18.27
N ASP A 84 -1.63 5.78 -17.78
CA ASP A 84 -2.02 6.55 -16.60
C ASP A 84 -3.39 7.23 -16.74
N GLN A 85 -3.72 7.76 -17.93
CA GLN A 85 -5.02 8.37 -18.22
C GLN A 85 -6.14 7.32 -18.27
N VAL A 86 -5.85 6.11 -18.77
CA VAL A 86 -6.80 4.99 -18.77
C VAL A 86 -7.07 4.50 -17.36
N LEU A 87 -6.02 4.32 -16.55
CA LEU A 87 -6.16 3.92 -15.14
C LEU A 87 -6.97 4.97 -14.36
N GLN A 88 -6.67 6.25 -14.57
CA GLN A 88 -7.40 7.35 -13.93
C GLN A 88 -8.89 7.36 -14.32
N ALA A 89 -9.22 7.07 -15.58
CA ALA A 89 -10.60 6.95 -16.04
C ALA A 89 -11.34 5.74 -15.43
N LEU A 90 -10.62 4.65 -15.15
CA LEU A 90 -11.14 3.46 -14.46
C LEU A 90 -11.20 3.63 -12.93
N GLY A 91 -10.88 4.82 -12.40
CA GLY A 91 -10.83 5.08 -10.95
C GLY A 91 -9.60 4.51 -10.24
N TYR A 92 -8.72 3.81 -10.97
CA TYR A 92 -7.41 3.40 -10.47
C TYR A 92 -6.46 4.57 -10.60
N ARG A 93 -6.28 5.37 -9.55
CA ARG A 93 -5.11 6.25 -9.54
C ARG A 93 -3.88 5.35 -9.58
N PRO A 94 -3.02 5.44 -10.63
CA PRO A 94 -1.78 4.67 -10.63
C PRO A 94 -1.07 4.96 -9.30
N PRO A 95 -0.54 3.94 -8.60
CA PRO A 95 0.16 4.15 -7.35
C PRO A 95 1.25 5.19 -7.62
N ARG A 96 1.10 6.37 -7.03
CA ARG A 96 2.05 7.47 -7.22
C ARG A 96 3.41 6.95 -6.79
N GLN A 97 4.35 6.86 -7.73
CA GLN A 97 5.73 6.50 -7.45
C GLN A 97 6.57 7.75 -7.59
N ASP A 98 6.92 8.34 -6.45
CA ASP A 98 7.87 9.44 -6.41
C ASP A 98 9.28 8.86 -6.31
N ASN A 99 10.20 9.34 -7.18
CA ASN A 99 11.58 8.86 -7.23
C ASN A 99 12.38 9.43 -6.05
N VAL A 100 12.92 8.55 -5.20
CA VAL A 100 13.78 8.91 -4.08
C VAL A 100 15.24 8.76 -4.54
N PRO A 101 16.07 9.81 -4.46
CA PRO A 101 17.47 9.74 -4.89
C PRO A 101 18.29 8.68 -4.14
N ASP A 102 19.33 8.17 -4.79
CA ASP A 102 20.28 7.23 -4.20
C ASP A 102 21.12 7.89 -3.08
N THR A 103 21.37 7.14 -2.02
CA THR A 103 22.22 7.52 -0.87
C THR A 103 23.72 7.36 -1.16
N LYS A 104 24.11 6.69 -2.25
CA LYS A 104 25.53 6.46 -2.63
C LYS A 104 26.28 5.72 -1.52
N ALA A 105 27.54 6.06 -1.26
CA ALA A 105 28.42 5.30 -0.38
C ALA A 105 28.16 5.45 1.14
N ALA A 106 27.18 6.26 1.55
CA ALA A 106 26.92 6.53 2.96
C ALA A 106 25.42 6.49 3.27
N ALA A 107 25.08 6.15 4.51
CA ALA A 107 23.71 6.32 4.98
C ALA A 107 23.33 7.80 4.95
N ALA A 108 22.10 8.10 4.55
CA ALA A 108 21.64 9.47 4.41
C ALA A 108 20.16 9.62 4.76
N TYR A 109 19.82 10.84 5.14
CA TYR A 109 18.45 11.27 5.33
C TYR A 109 17.85 11.72 4.00
N MET A 110 16.72 11.12 3.65
CA MET A 110 15.91 11.44 2.49
C MET A 110 14.65 12.14 2.95
N ARG A 111 14.39 13.37 2.51
CA ARG A 111 13.05 13.96 2.65
C ARG A 111 12.15 13.24 1.67
N LEU A 112 10.96 12.82 2.09
CA LEU A 112 9.98 12.15 1.23
C LEU A 112 8.87 13.11 0.80
N GLY A 113 8.41 13.95 1.72
CA GLY A 113 7.36 14.93 1.46
C GLY A 113 6.78 15.54 2.73
N THR A 114 5.72 16.32 2.54
CA THR A 114 5.01 16.99 3.62
C THR A 114 3.54 16.62 3.60
N PHE A 115 3.01 16.25 4.75
CA PHE A 115 1.61 16.00 5.00
C PHE A 115 1.00 17.21 5.71
N ASN A 116 0.20 17.99 4.98
CA ASN A 116 -0.50 19.16 5.53
C ASN A 116 -1.93 18.76 5.83
N CYS A 117 -2.31 18.69 7.10
CA CYS A 117 -3.65 18.29 7.52
C CYS A 117 -3.97 18.86 8.91
N PRO A 118 -5.23 19.17 9.24
CA PRO A 118 -5.58 19.55 10.59
C PRO A 118 -5.43 18.36 11.54
N GLN A 119 -5.49 18.68 12.84
CA GLN A 119 -5.73 17.67 13.86
C GLN A 119 -7.12 17.03 13.63
N GLY A 120 -7.36 15.88 14.24
CA GLY A 120 -8.64 15.16 14.09
C GLY A 120 -8.51 13.73 13.58
N GLY A 121 -7.32 13.13 13.61
CA GLY A 121 -7.13 11.75 13.19
C GLY A 121 -6.96 11.59 11.68
N ALA A 122 -6.46 12.61 11.00
CA ALA A 122 -6.06 12.51 9.59
C ALA A 122 -4.93 11.49 9.47
N LYS A 123 -5.04 10.60 8.47
CA LYS A 123 -4.16 9.44 8.33
C LYS A 123 -3.26 9.58 7.12
N LEU A 124 -2.03 9.06 7.26
CA LEU A 124 -1.06 8.91 6.19
C LEU A 124 -0.50 7.49 6.26
N ALA A 125 -0.54 6.79 5.13
CA ALA A 125 0.24 5.58 4.89
C ALA A 125 1.31 5.89 3.84
N LEU A 126 2.56 5.56 4.12
CA LEU A 126 3.67 5.75 3.19
C LEU A 126 4.43 4.42 3.05
N MET A 127 4.67 3.99 1.82
CA MET A 127 5.43 2.80 1.49
C MET A 127 6.71 3.20 0.76
N LEU A 128 7.83 2.65 1.18
CA LEU A 128 9.16 2.93 0.66
C LEU A 128 9.86 1.61 0.33
N LEU A 129 10.17 1.41 -0.95
CA LEU A 129 11.08 0.35 -1.40
C LEU A 129 12.51 0.87 -1.32
N PHE A 130 13.43 0.09 -0.79
CA PHE A 130 14.84 0.46 -0.67
C PHE A 130 15.79 -0.73 -0.79
N GLY A 131 17.00 -0.46 -1.24
CA GLY A 131 18.13 -1.39 -1.22
C GLY A 131 19.04 -1.19 0.00
N ASN A 132 19.98 -2.11 0.18
CA ASN A 132 21.12 -1.99 1.10
C ASN A 132 22.37 -2.57 0.40
N GLY A 133 22.67 -2.01 -0.77
CA GLY A 133 23.70 -2.50 -1.70
C GLY A 133 23.16 -2.85 -3.09
N TYR A 134 24.10 -3.04 -4.01
CA TYR A 134 23.83 -3.39 -5.42
C TYR A 134 24.36 -4.76 -5.82
N ASN A 135 24.40 -5.68 -4.86
CA ASN A 135 24.76 -7.06 -5.13
C ASN A 135 23.48 -7.85 -5.47
N ALA A 136 23.59 -8.91 -6.25
CA ALA A 136 22.46 -9.78 -6.58
C ALA A 136 22.09 -10.70 -5.40
N ILE A 137 21.87 -10.13 -4.21
CA ILE A 137 21.59 -10.85 -2.96
C ILE A 137 20.21 -10.45 -2.46
N ASN A 138 19.34 -11.44 -2.27
CA ASN A 138 17.94 -11.22 -1.85
C ASN A 138 17.80 -10.44 -0.53
N GLY A 139 18.76 -10.56 0.39
CA GLY A 139 18.76 -9.85 1.67
C GLY A 139 19.00 -8.33 1.58
N GLN A 140 19.29 -7.79 0.39
CA GLN A 140 19.51 -6.36 0.19
C GLN A 140 18.24 -5.58 -0.15
N LEU A 141 17.15 -6.25 -0.53
CA LEU A 141 15.88 -5.58 -0.82
C LEU A 141 15.05 -5.44 0.45
N GLY A 142 14.59 -4.23 0.74
CA GLY A 142 13.71 -3.89 1.85
C GLY A 142 12.49 -3.10 1.39
N MET A 143 11.36 -3.32 2.04
CA MET A 143 10.16 -2.51 1.88
C MET A 143 9.68 -2.10 3.26
N ALA A 144 9.57 -0.79 3.51
CA ALA A 144 9.10 -0.26 4.78
C ALA A 144 7.80 0.51 4.58
N THR A 145 6.85 0.34 5.51
CA THR A 145 5.58 1.06 5.52
C THR A 145 5.45 1.84 6.82
N LEU A 146 5.27 3.15 6.71
CA LEU A 146 4.90 4.05 7.79
C LEU A 146 3.38 4.25 7.82
N LEU A 147 2.79 4.12 9.01
CA LEU A 147 1.41 4.49 9.30
C LEU A 147 1.44 5.63 10.31
N PHE A 148 0.87 6.78 9.96
CA PHE A 148 0.84 7.98 10.79
C PHE A 148 -0.60 8.50 10.92
N SER A 149 -0.92 9.03 12.10
CA SER A 149 -2.20 9.69 12.37
C SER A 149 -1.97 10.99 13.17
N THR A 150 -2.67 12.06 12.82
CA THR A 150 -2.72 13.27 13.66
C THR A 150 -3.52 13.02 14.94
N SER A 151 -3.26 13.82 15.97
CA SER A 151 -3.91 13.74 17.29
C SER A 151 -4.51 15.08 17.68
N ASN A 152 -5.56 15.07 18.51
CA ASN A 152 -6.14 16.27 19.12
C ASN A 152 -5.39 16.73 20.37
N GLY A 153 -4.62 15.82 20.99
CA GLY A 153 -3.77 16.11 22.14
C GLY A 153 -2.29 16.01 21.77
N ALA A 154 -1.46 16.74 22.50
CA ALA A 154 -0.02 16.60 22.40
C ALA A 154 0.51 15.58 23.41
N ALA A 155 1.58 14.88 23.04
CA ALA A 155 2.36 14.06 23.96
C ALA A 155 3.86 14.28 23.71
N GLN A 156 4.69 13.98 24.71
CA GLN A 156 6.12 13.84 24.48
C GLN A 156 6.35 12.50 23.77
N GLN A 157 6.86 12.55 22.55
CA GLN A 157 7.17 11.36 21.74
C GLN A 157 8.67 11.03 21.77
N PRO A 158 9.06 9.77 21.53
CA PRO A 158 10.48 9.42 21.36
C PRO A 158 11.15 10.25 20.26
N GLY A 159 12.22 10.96 20.63
CA GLY A 159 12.97 11.85 19.74
C GLY A 159 12.43 13.29 19.64
N SER A 160 11.26 13.57 20.22
CA SER A 160 10.68 14.91 20.21
C SER A 160 11.35 15.81 21.24
N THR A 161 11.54 17.08 20.91
CA THR A 161 12.07 18.12 21.80
C THR A 161 10.96 18.89 22.51
N GLY A 162 9.70 18.64 22.16
CA GLY A 162 8.53 19.25 22.78
C GLY A 162 7.22 18.59 22.37
N PRO A 163 6.06 19.21 22.67
CA PRO A 163 4.74 18.63 22.42
C PRO A 163 4.54 18.23 20.95
N PHE A 164 4.17 16.96 20.73
CA PHE A 164 3.97 16.38 19.40
C PHE A 164 2.52 15.91 19.22
N PHE A 165 1.89 16.27 18.09
CA PHE A 165 0.46 16.13 17.80
C PHE A 165 0.18 15.02 16.78
N GLY A 166 0.82 13.87 16.96
CA GLY A 166 0.62 12.71 16.12
C GLY A 166 1.23 11.46 16.72
N ALA A 167 0.87 10.32 16.13
CA ALA A 167 1.41 9.02 16.48
C ALA A 167 1.71 8.25 15.19
N ALA A 168 2.71 7.38 15.25
CA ALA A 168 3.06 6.52 14.14
C ALA A 168 3.51 5.15 14.59
N THR A 169 3.37 4.21 13.67
CA THR A 169 4.02 2.90 13.70
C THR A 169 4.58 2.62 12.32
N ALA A 170 5.61 1.78 12.25
CA ALA A 170 6.17 1.36 10.98
C ALA A 170 6.48 -0.14 10.97
N MET A 171 6.39 -0.73 9.79
CA MET A 171 6.70 -2.14 9.55
C MET A 171 7.70 -2.27 8.41
N VAL A 172 8.52 -3.31 8.42
CA VAL A 172 9.50 -3.60 7.36
C VAL A 172 9.44 -5.07 6.92
N PHE A 173 9.66 -5.28 5.63
CA PHE A 173 9.83 -6.58 4.99
C PHE A 173 11.20 -6.61 4.31
N GLY A 174 11.93 -7.72 4.43
CA GLY A 174 13.25 -7.88 3.81
C GLY A 174 14.35 -7.20 4.61
N SER A 175 15.20 -6.41 3.93
CA SER A 175 16.34 -5.73 4.54
C SER A 175 15.90 -4.75 5.63
N VAL A 176 16.62 -4.76 6.75
CA VAL A 176 16.47 -3.77 7.83
C VAL A 176 17.51 -2.67 7.63
N GLY A 177 17.16 -1.44 8.00
CA GLY A 177 18.05 -0.28 7.81
C GLY A 177 17.33 1.02 7.46
N CYS A 178 16.01 0.99 7.31
CA CYS A 178 15.19 2.19 7.19
C CYS A 178 14.73 2.65 8.58
N THR A 179 14.80 3.95 8.85
CA THR A 179 14.13 4.60 9.99
C THR A 179 13.31 5.77 9.47
N PHE A 180 12.06 5.92 9.90
CA PHE A 180 11.28 7.10 9.56
C PHE A 180 11.43 8.18 10.65
N MET A 181 11.49 9.44 10.23
CA MET A 181 11.43 10.59 11.13
C MET A 181 10.31 11.51 10.65
N VAL A 182 9.33 11.75 11.51
CA VAL A 182 8.23 12.68 11.23
C VAL A 182 8.52 13.99 11.96
N CYS A 183 8.86 15.03 11.20
CA CYS A 183 9.08 16.37 11.72
C CYS A 183 7.75 17.12 11.82
N GLN A 184 7.39 17.59 13.00
CA GLN A 184 6.27 18.50 13.15
C GLN A 184 6.72 19.94 12.87
N ASN A 185 6.33 20.47 11.71
CA ASN A 185 6.61 21.86 11.33
C ASN A 185 5.63 22.83 12.03
N GLY A 186 4.44 22.32 12.35
CA GLY A 186 3.37 23.00 13.07
C GLY A 186 2.26 22.00 13.42
N THR A 187 1.19 22.46 14.09
CA THR A 187 0.07 21.59 14.49
C THR A 187 -0.68 20.94 13.32
N THR A 188 -0.49 21.48 12.10
CA THR A 188 -1.15 21.03 10.88
C THR A 188 -0.20 20.67 9.73
N SER A 189 1.10 20.49 10.00
CA SER A 189 2.09 20.21 8.95
C SER A 189 3.20 19.31 9.45
N TYR A 190 3.41 18.21 8.75
CA TYR A 190 4.36 17.15 9.11
C TYR A 190 5.25 16.79 7.93
N THR A 191 6.56 17.01 8.01
CA THR A 191 7.51 16.55 6.99
C THR A 191 8.06 15.18 7.35
N VAL A 192 7.96 14.23 6.43
CA VAL A 192 8.46 12.86 6.62
C VAL A 192 9.82 12.72 5.97
N TYR A 193 10.77 12.21 6.74
CA TYR A 193 12.09 11.79 6.30
C TYR A 193 12.22 10.28 6.46
N ALA A 194 13.12 9.67 5.70
CA ALA A 194 13.62 8.32 5.92
C ALA A 194 15.15 8.34 5.99
N GLN A 195 15.72 7.72 7.01
CA GLN A 195 17.15 7.40 7.04
C GLN A 195 17.30 6.09 6.29
N LEU A 196 18.07 6.10 5.22
CA LEU A 196 18.34 4.94 4.39
C LEU A 196 19.81 4.54 4.52
N PRO A 197 20.13 3.24 4.37
CA PRO A 197 21.51 2.77 4.41
C PRO A 197 22.29 3.27 3.18
N ALA A 198 23.60 3.00 3.16
CA ALA A 198 24.39 3.20 1.95
C ALA A 198 23.86 2.34 0.80
N TRP A 199 23.97 2.85 -0.42
CA TRP A 199 23.60 2.18 -1.67
C TRP A 199 22.14 1.76 -1.66
N ALA A 200 21.27 2.69 -1.23
CA ALA A 200 19.85 2.40 -1.14
C ALA A 200 19.19 2.28 -2.50
N GLY A 201 19.81 2.75 -3.60
CA GLY A 201 19.19 2.73 -4.92
C GLY A 201 18.37 3.97 -5.21
N ALA A 202 18.11 4.20 -6.50
CA ALA A 202 16.99 5.02 -6.91
C ALA A 202 15.71 4.26 -6.51
N ASN A 203 14.97 4.83 -5.59
CA ASN A 203 13.92 4.14 -4.85
C ASN A 203 12.55 4.68 -5.20
N SER A 204 11.51 3.88 -4.96
CA SER A 204 10.13 4.32 -5.12
C SER A 204 9.49 4.55 -3.76
N CYS A 205 8.89 5.73 -3.62
CA CYS A 205 8.03 6.07 -2.51
C CYS A 205 6.60 6.23 -3.03
N SER A 206 5.64 5.62 -2.35
CA SER A 206 4.21 5.89 -2.55
C SER A 206 3.56 6.30 -1.25
N ALA A 207 2.59 7.20 -1.33
CA ALA A 207 1.91 7.71 -0.16
C ALA A 207 0.41 7.86 -0.42
N PHE A 208 -0.36 7.48 0.59
CA PHE A 208 -1.81 7.54 0.64
C PHE A 208 -2.19 8.33 1.91
N GLY A 209 -2.51 9.60 1.71
CA GLY A 209 -3.02 10.46 2.77
C GLY A 209 -4.52 10.69 2.60
N ASP A 210 -5.21 10.95 3.70
CA ASP A 210 -6.56 11.53 3.65
C ASP A 210 -6.50 12.82 2.82
N THR A 211 -7.21 12.85 1.68
CA THR A 211 -7.29 14.02 0.80
C THR A 211 -8.38 15.00 1.19
N THR A 212 -9.27 14.62 2.12
CA THR A 212 -10.41 15.46 2.55
C THR A 212 -9.99 16.48 3.60
N SER A 213 -8.97 16.16 4.38
CA SER A 213 -8.48 16.98 5.50
C SER A 213 -7.08 17.53 5.19
N GLY A 214 -6.83 17.97 3.95
CA GLY A 214 -5.48 18.33 3.50
C GLY A 214 -4.82 17.21 2.71
N GLY A 215 -3.51 17.24 2.48
CA GLY A 215 -2.92 16.37 1.46
C GLY A 215 -1.42 16.13 1.60
N TRP A 216 -1.00 15.03 0.98
CA TRP A 216 0.41 14.69 0.80
C TRP A 216 1.00 15.43 -0.38
N ALA A 217 2.04 16.22 -0.12
CA ALA A 217 2.88 16.86 -1.12
C ALA A 217 4.26 16.19 -1.12
N ALA A 218 4.49 15.26 -2.05
CA ALA A 218 5.79 14.64 -2.19
C ALA A 218 6.85 15.69 -2.58
N SER A 219 8.01 15.59 -1.95
CA SER A 219 9.19 16.40 -2.31
C SER A 219 10.48 15.63 -2.02
N PRO A 220 10.69 14.48 -2.71
CA PRO A 220 11.86 13.64 -2.49
C PRO A 220 13.16 14.42 -2.67
N ALA A 221 14.04 14.40 -1.67
CA ALA A 221 15.32 15.08 -1.74
C ALA A 221 16.36 14.41 -0.84
N HIS A 222 17.61 14.39 -1.30
CA HIS A 222 18.75 13.98 -0.48
C HIS A 222 19.14 15.11 0.46
N VAL A 223 19.09 14.87 1.78
CA VAL A 223 19.30 15.90 2.81
C VAL A 223 20.70 15.79 3.43
N GLY A 224 21.39 14.68 3.21
CA GLY A 224 22.75 14.44 3.69
C GLY A 224 22.80 13.51 4.91
N ALA A 225 23.95 13.49 5.58
CA ALA A 225 24.20 12.60 6.71
C ALA A 225 23.58 13.09 8.03
N ALA A 226 23.22 14.37 8.12
CA ALA A 226 22.60 14.97 9.30
C ALA A 226 21.10 15.17 9.07
N LEU A 227 20.30 14.77 10.06
CA LEU A 227 18.89 15.14 10.10
C LEU A 227 18.80 16.67 10.32
N PRO A 228 17.94 17.39 9.60
CA PRO A 228 17.68 18.80 9.91
C PRO A 228 17.28 19.02 11.37
N ALA A 229 17.38 20.25 11.86
CA ALA A 229 16.84 20.59 13.17
C ALA A 229 15.30 20.64 13.13
N GLY A 230 14.64 20.14 14.18
CA GLY A 230 13.18 20.06 14.22
C GLY A 230 12.66 19.29 15.44
N ASN A 231 11.33 19.26 15.59
CA ASN A 231 10.64 18.45 16.58
C ASN A 231 10.22 17.12 15.94
N TYR A 232 10.89 16.02 16.27
CA TYR A 232 10.74 14.76 15.55
C TYR A 232 10.01 13.68 16.36
N LEU A 233 9.26 12.85 15.66
CA LEU A 233 8.90 11.50 16.11
C LEU A 233 9.79 10.51 15.33
N ALA A 234 10.67 9.80 16.02
CA ALA A 234 11.47 8.74 15.42
C ALA A 234 10.68 7.42 15.45
N VAL A 235 10.52 6.78 14.29
CA VAL A 235 9.73 5.57 14.13
C VAL A 235 10.62 4.48 13.53
N GLN A 236 11.04 3.55 14.39
CA GLN A 236 11.82 2.37 14.00
C GLN A 236 10.87 1.30 13.43
N PRO A 237 10.96 0.96 12.13
CA PRO A 237 10.16 -0.11 11.56
C PRO A 237 10.41 -1.43 12.27
N GLN A 238 9.34 -2.06 12.71
CA GLN A 238 9.42 -3.41 13.26
C GLN A 238 9.32 -4.41 12.11
N PRO A 239 10.13 -5.49 12.09
CA PRO A 239 9.93 -6.55 11.12
C PRO A 239 8.50 -7.06 11.28
N LEU A 240 7.76 -7.16 10.17
CA LEU A 240 6.50 -7.89 10.25
C LEU A 240 6.87 -9.32 10.65
N LEU A 241 6.26 -9.85 11.72
CA LEU A 241 6.39 -11.24 12.10
C LEU A 241 5.96 -12.08 10.89
N THR A 242 6.93 -12.47 10.07
CA THR A 242 6.70 -13.52 9.10
C THR A 242 6.43 -14.75 9.94
N THR A 243 5.45 -15.55 9.52
CA THR A 243 4.96 -16.74 10.22
C THR A 243 6.04 -17.81 10.50
N SER A 244 7.32 -17.56 10.19
CA SER A 244 8.47 -18.40 10.52
C SER A 244 9.19 -18.00 11.83
N GLN A 245 8.71 -17.01 12.59
CA GLN A 245 9.21 -16.71 13.95
C GLN A 245 8.33 -17.32 15.06
N PHE A 246 7.66 -18.44 14.80
CA PHE A 246 7.39 -19.33 15.93
C PHE A 246 8.75 -19.65 16.55
N SER A 247 8.93 -19.33 17.83
CA SER A 247 10.14 -19.66 18.57
C SER A 247 10.44 -21.14 18.37
N THR A 248 11.43 -21.46 17.53
CA THR A 248 11.90 -22.83 17.35
C THR A 248 12.72 -23.28 18.57
N VAL A 249 13.10 -22.33 19.41
CA VAL A 249 13.66 -22.58 20.73
C VAL A 249 12.50 -22.85 21.69
N PRO A 250 12.50 -24.00 22.38
CA PRO A 250 11.54 -24.26 23.45
C PRO A 250 11.56 -23.11 24.45
N VAL A 251 10.41 -22.46 24.68
CA VAL A 251 10.27 -21.44 25.71
C VAL A 251 10.10 -22.16 27.05
N PRO A 252 11.03 -22.03 28.01
CA PRO A 252 10.87 -22.65 29.31
C PRO A 252 9.62 -22.11 30.01
N ALA A 253 8.80 -22.99 30.57
CA ALA A 253 7.70 -22.57 31.41
C ALA A 253 8.25 -21.83 32.65
N PRO A 254 7.67 -20.68 33.06
CA PRO A 254 8.05 -20.03 34.30
C PRO A 254 7.96 -21.00 35.47
N ALA A 255 9.02 -21.04 36.28
CA ALA A 255 9.14 -21.97 37.40
C ALA A 255 8.76 -21.30 38.73
N TYR A 256 7.91 -21.94 39.51
CA TYR A 256 7.48 -21.48 40.83
C TYR A 256 7.49 -22.66 41.82
N THR A 257 7.56 -22.35 43.10
CA THR A 257 7.06 -23.27 44.13
C THR A 257 5.54 -23.12 44.26
N ARG A 258 4.85 -24.06 44.91
CA ARG A 258 3.43 -23.94 45.23
C ARG A 258 3.12 -22.65 45.99
N ALA A 259 3.98 -22.28 46.94
CA ALA A 259 3.80 -21.10 47.77
C ALA A 259 3.99 -19.78 47.01
N THR A 260 4.79 -19.79 45.95
CA THR A 260 5.12 -18.60 45.16
C THR A 260 4.39 -18.54 43.82
N ALA A 261 3.59 -19.55 43.49
CA ALA A 261 2.83 -19.58 42.26
C ALA A 261 1.81 -18.42 42.28
N PRO A 262 1.68 -17.65 41.18
CA PRO A 262 0.69 -16.59 41.10
C PRO A 262 -0.73 -17.17 41.17
N ALA A 263 -1.72 -16.35 41.54
CA ALA A 263 -3.10 -16.80 41.58
C ALA A 263 -3.57 -17.30 40.18
N ALA A 264 -4.02 -18.55 40.10
CA ALA A 264 -4.43 -19.18 38.84
C ALA A 264 -5.52 -18.37 38.10
N ALA A 265 -6.42 -17.73 38.86
CA ALA A 265 -7.50 -16.89 38.32
C ALA A 265 -7.01 -15.70 37.48
N ALA A 266 -5.80 -15.18 37.75
CA ALA A 266 -5.23 -14.08 36.96
C ALA A 266 -4.62 -14.56 35.63
N TYR A 267 -4.48 -15.88 35.42
CA TYR A 267 -3.73 -16.45 34.30
C TYR A 267 -4.42 -17.69 33.70
N ALA A 268 -5.74 -17.66 33.50
CA ALA A 268 -6.47 -18.77 32.89
C ALA A 268 -5.88 -19.20 31.54
N GLY A 269 -5.61 -20.50 31.36
CA GLY A 269 -5.00 -21.08 30.16
C GLY A 269 -3.46 -21.02 30.10
N ALA A 270 -2.80 -20.35 31.04
CA ALA A 270 -1.34 -20.33 31.09
C ALA A 270 -0.75 -21.66 31.60
N THR A 271 0.52 -21.92 31.29
CA THR A 271 1.30 -23.05 31.80
C THR A 271 2.48 -22.58 32.65
N VAL A 272 2.77 -23.32 33.72
CA VAL A 272 3.88 -23.07 34.64
C VAL A 272 4.54 -24.39 35.03
N TYR A 273 5.77 -24.32 35.51
CA TYR A 273 6.45 -25.45 36.15
C TYR A 273 6.43 -25.26 37.67
N ILE A 274 5.79 -26.18 38.41
CA ILE A 274 5.76 -26.15 39.87
C ILE A 274 6.79 -27.13 40.43
N THR A 275 7.82 -26.63 41.10
CA THR A 275 9.00 -27.41 41.52
C THR A 275 8.73 -28.38 42.66
N ASP A 276 7.74 -28.09 43.51
CA ASP A 276 7.43 -28.85 44.74
C ASP A 276 5.96 -29.29 44.81
N ALA A 277 5.33 -29.53 43.65
CA ALA A 277 3.96 -30.05 43.58
C ALA A 277 3.80 -31.37 44.35
N ALA A 278 2.57 -31.67 44.77
CA ALA A 278 2.28 -32.96 45.40
C ALA A 278 2.64 -34.11 44.45
N GLY A 279 3.52 -35.02 44.90
CA GLY A 279 4.09 -36.08 44.05
C GLY A 279 5.30 -35.67 43.20
N GLY A 280 5.96 -34.56 43.55
CA GLY A 280 7.17 -34.06 42.88
C GLY A 280 6.86 -33.04 41.78
N ALA A 281 7.91 -32.43 41.24
CA ALA A 281 7.82 -31.34 40.28
C ALA A 281 6.93 -31.67 39.06
N ALA A 282 6.09 -30.73 38.64
CA ALA A 282 5.12 -30.94 37.57
C ALA A 282 4.88 -29.69 36.73
N ILE A 283 4.63 -29.87 35.43
CA ILE A 283 4.01 -28.83 34.61
C ILE A 283 2.53 -28.77 34.99
N ALA A 284 2.02 -27.56 35.22
CA ALA A 284 0.62 -27.30 35.53
C ALA A 284 0.04 -26.27 34.56
N PHE A 285 -1.26 -26.39 34.27
CA PHE A 285 -2.02 -25.41 33.51
C PHE A 285 -3.06 -24.75 34.41
N SER A 286 -3.36 -23.47 34.20
CA SER A 286 -4.42 -22.80 34.93
C SER A 286 -5.78 -23.06 34.28
N ASN A 287 -6.75 -23.53 35.05
CA ASN A 287 -8.16 -23.60 34.62
C ASN A 287 -8.97 -22.35 35.02
N GLY A 288 -8.31 -21.28 35.49
CA GLY A 288 -8.94 -20.07 36.00
C GLY A 288 -9.39 -20.13 37.47
N THR A 289 -9.24 -21.27 38.14
CA THR A 289 -9.52 -21.42 39.59
C THR A 289 -8.32 -21.98 40.34
N ALA A 290 -7.64 -22.97 39.77
CA ALA A 290 -6.45 -23.60 40.34
C ALA A 290 -5.42 -23.91 39.24
N TRP A 291 -4.18 -24.11 39.66
CA TRP A 291 -3.16 -24.74 38.83
C TRP A 291 -3.41 -26.25 38.86
N ILE A 292 -3.60 -26.85 37.69
CA ILE A 292 -3.91 -28.27 37.54
C ILE A 292 -2.69 -28.98 36.96
N SER A 293 -2.22 -30.03 37.62
CA SER A 293 -1.13 -30.85 37.12
C SER A 293 -1.51 -31.48 35.78
N VAL A 294 -0.66 -31.29 34.77
CA VAL A 294 -0.84 -31.96 33.46
C VAL A 294 -0.68 -33.48 33.60
N ARG A 295 0.08 -33.94 34.62
CA ARG A 295 0.33 -35.36 34.86
C ARG A 295 -0.83 -36.07 35.56
N THR A 296 -1.45 -35.44 36.56
CA THR A 296 -2.42 -36.11 37.44
C THR A 296 -3.85 -35.60 37.31
N GLY A 297 -4.06 -34.44 36.66
CA GLY A 297 -5.38 -33.80 36.56
C GLY A 297 -5.88 -33.18 37.87
N ASN A 298 -5.08 -33.22 38.94
CA ASN A 298 -5.41 -32.67 40.25
C ASN A 298 -4.76 -31.30 40.46
N PRO A 299 -5.29 -30.45 41.37
CA PRO A 299 -4.63 -29.22 41.77
C PRO A 299 -3.19 -29.46 42.27
N VAL A 300 -2.25 -28.62 41.85
CA VAL A 300 -0.86 -28.62 42.35
C VAL A 300 -0.66 -27.71 43.54
#